data_AF-F3USP1-F1
#
_entry.id   AF-F3USP1-F1
#
_cell.length_a   1.000
_cell.length_b   1.000
_cell.length_c   1.000
_cell.angle_alpha   90.00
_cell.angle_beta   90.00
_cell.angle_gamma   90.00
#
_symmetry.space_group_name_H-M   'P 1'
#
loop_
_entity.id
_entity.type
_entity.pdbx_description
1 polymer ?
#
loop_
_entity_poly.entity_id
_entity_poly.type
_entity_poly.pdbx_seq_one_letter_code
_entity_poly.pdbx_strand_id
1 'polypeptide(L)' 'MDKPIILIIAIIFFIGLTNLVLYLFYRREKNIQKKCTSKIEGLVVDYDNRNEMAIPLPVVEYLVNGTIYRKKLNILIM' A
#
# COMPACT_ATOMS: atom_id res chain seq x y z
N MET A 1 40.01 27.59 0.40
CA MET A 1 39.46 26.25 0.05
C MET A 1 39.35 26.21 -1.46
N ASP A 2 39.94 25.20 -2.10
CA ASP A 2 40.09 25.21 -3.56
C ASP A 2 38.74 25.06 -4.25
N LYS A 3 38.52 25.82 -5.33
CA LYS A 3 37.33 25.73 -6.20
C LYS A 3 36.89 24.29 -6.52
N PRO A 4 37.79 23.33 -6.84
CA PRO A 4 37.40 21.94 -7.06
C PRO A 4 36.81 21.26 -5.81
N ILE A 5 37.32 21.57 -4.62
CA ILE A 5 36.86 20.96 -3.36
C ILE A 5 35.44 21.43 -3.03
N ILE A 6 35.15 22.71 -3.25
CA ILE A 6 33.80 23.28 -3.06
C ILE A 6 32.78 22.61 -3.99
N LEU A 7 33.16 22.39 -5.25
CA LEU A 7 32.31 21.73 -6.24
C LEU A 7 31.97 20.28 -5.84
N ILE A 8 32.95 19.52 -5.36
CA ILE A 8 32.76 18.14 -4.91
C ILE A 8 31.80 18.08 -3.71
N ILE A 9 31.97 18.97 -2.73
CA ILE A 9 31.09 19.04 -1.56
C ILE A 9 29.65 19.37 -1.97
N ALA A 10 29.47 20.31 -2.91
CA ALA A 10 28.14 20.66 -3.41
C ALA A 10 27.46 19.45 -4.08
N ILE A 11 28.18 18.71 -4.93
CA ILE A 11 27.64 17.53 -5.62
C ILE A 11 27.20 16.45 -4.61
N ILE A 12 28.04 16.15 -3.61
CA ILE A 12 27.72 15.16 -2.57
C ILE A 12 26.49 15.61 -1.77
N PHE A 13 26.40 16.89 -1.43
CA PHE A 13 25.24 17.43 -0.72
C PHE A 13 23.95 17.28 -1.53
N PHE A 14 23.98 17.61 -2.82
CA PHE A 14 22.82 17.44 -3.70
C PHE A 14 22.40 15.98 -3.83
N ILE A 15 23.35 15.05 -3.99
CA ILE A 15 23.06 13.61 -4.05
C ILE A 15 22.46 13.13 -2.72
N GLY A 16 23.00 13.56 -1.59
CA GLY A 16 22.46 13.22 -0.27
C GLY A 16 21.03 13.75 -0.09
N LEU A 17 20.79 14.99 -0.51
CA LEU A 17 19.47 15.63 -0.39
C LEU A 17 18.41 14.92 -1.25
N THR A 18 18.73 14.57 -2.50
CA THR A 18 17.78 13.86 -3.37
C THR A 18 17.48 12.45 -2.84
N ASN A 19 18.49 11.72 -2.36
CA ASN A 19 18.28 10.41 -1.72
C ASN A 19 17.43 10.50 -0.46
N LEU A 20 17.62 11.54 0.36
CA LEU A 20 16.82 11.76 1.56
C LEU A 20 15.34 11.97 1.22
N VAL A 21 15.04 12.78 0.20
CA VAL A 21 13.67 13.01 -0.26
C VAL A 21 13.02 11.71 -0.70
N LEU A 22 13.71 10.91 -1.54
CA LEU A 22 13.22 9.59 -1.97
C LEU A 22 13.00 8.64 -0.79
N TYR A 23 13.93 8.60 0.17
CA TYR A 23 13.81 7.79 1.36
C TYR A 23 12.57 8.15 2.20
N LEU A 24 12.28 9.44 2.37
CA LEU A 24 11.10 9.89 3.10
C LEU A 24 9.79 9.49 2.39
N PHE A 25 9.73 9.60 1.06
CA PHE A 25 8.57 9.14 0.29
C PHE A 25 8.39 7.62 0.41
N TYR A 26 9.46 6.85 0.22
CA TYR A 26 9.43 5.40 0.39
C TYR A 26 8.98 4.98 1.79
N ARG A 27 9.51 5.63 2.83
CA ARG A 27 9.11 5.38 4.22
C ARG A 27 7.64 5.69 4.47
N ARG A 28 7.10 6.76 3.88
CA ARG A 28 5.67 7.09 3.98
C ARG A 28 4.81 6.02 3.34
N GLU A 29 5.14 5.60 2.12
CA GLU A 29 4.40 4.54 1.45
C GLU A 29 4.44 3.22 2.21
N LYS A 30 5.61 2.81 2.70
CA LYS A 30 5.73 1.59 3.51
C LYS A 30 4.97 1.68 4.82
N ASN A 31 4.93 2.85 5.46
CA ASN A 31 4.11 3.07 6.64
C ASN A 31 2.61 2.98 6.34
N ILE A 32 2.16 3.50 5.19
CA ILE A 32 0.76 3.38 4.75
C ILE A 32 0.45 1.92 4.42
N GLN A 33 1.30 1.24 3.64
CA GLN A 33 1.16 -0.19 3.35
C GLN A 33 1.05 -0.99 4.64
N LYS A 34 1.97 -0.82 5.60
CA LYS A 34 1.94 -1.51 6.90
C LYS A 34 0.65 -1.26 7.68
N LYS A 35 0.09 -0.05 7.62
CA LYS A 35 -1.21 0.27 8.24
C LYS A 35 -2.39 -0.35 7.48
N CYS A 36 -2.33 -0.45 6.15
CA CYS A 36 -3.36 -1.07 5.33
C CYS A 36 -3.27 -2.61 5.27
N THR A 37 -2.10 -3.20 5.56
CA THR A 37 -1.90 -4.65 5.72
C THR A 37 -2.28 -5.13 7.11
N SER A 38 -2.78 -4.27 8.02
CA SER A 38 -3.49 -4.77 9.19
C SER A 38 -4.67 -5.59 8.66
N LYS A 39 -4.59 -6.91 8.80
CA LYS A 39 -5.58 -7.86 8.30
C LYS A 39 -6.97 -7.34 8.64
N ILE A 40 -7.72 -6.94 7.61
CA ILE A 40 -9.16 -6.72 7.75
C ILE A 40 -9.75 -8.11 7.90
N GLU A 41 -9.93 -8.54 9.14
CA GLU A 41 -10.71 -9.73 9.48
C GLU A 41 -12.18 -9.39 9.22
N GLY A 42 -12.58 -9.48 7.95
CA GLY A 42 -13.98 -9.37 7.57
C GLY A 42 -14.67 -10.72 7.74
N LEU A 43 -15.91 -10.70 8.24
CA LEU A 43 -16.70 -11.91 8.38
C LEU A 43 -17.22 -12.32 6.99
N VAL A 44 -17.05 -13.59 6.63
CA VAL A 44 -17.66 -14.13 5.40
C VAL A 44 -19.14 -14.36 5.71
N VAL A 45 -19.99 -13.51 5.15
CA VAL A 45 -21.44 -13.53 5.43
C VAL A 45 -22.21 -14.31 4.38
N ASP A 46 -21.68 -14.40 3.16
CA ASP A 46 -22.37 -15.07 2.05
C ASP A 46 -21.37 -15.66 1.05
N TYR A 47 -21.85 -16.53 0.18
CA TYR A 47 -21.10 -17.10 -0.94
C TYR A 47 -21.89 -16.84 -2.22
N ASP A 48 -21.27 -16.14 -3.18
CA ASP A 48 -21.94 -15.82 -4.43
C ASP A 48 -22.02 -17.07 -5.31
N ASN A 49 -23.21 -17.64 -5.41
CA ASN A 49 -23.51 -18.83 -6.20
C ASN A 49 -23.96 -18.50 -7.63
N ARG A 50 -23.85 -17.23 -8.07
CA ARG A 50 -24.28 -16.78 -9.41
C ARG A 50 -23.18 -16.80 -10.46
N ASN A 51 -21.97 -17.23 -10.10
CA ASN A 51 -20.88 -17.34 -11.06
C ASN A 51 -20.87 -18.74 -11.70
N GLU A 52 -20.70 -18.78 -13.02
CA GLU A 52 -20.45 -19.98 -13.84
C GLU A 52 -19.13 -20.70 -13.48
N MET A 53 -18.49 -20.33 -12.36
CA MET A 53 -17.31 -20.99 -11.80
C MET A 53 -17.73 -22.02 -10.76
N ALA A 54 -17.13 -23.21 -10.81
CA ALA A 54 -17.43 -24.36 -9.95
C ALA A 54 -17.18 -24.14 -8.43
N ILE A 55 -16.68 -22.97 -8.02
CA ILE A 55 -16.36 -22.63 -6.62
C ILE A 55 -17.02 -21.28 -6.30
N PRO A 56 -17.97 -21.23 -5.36
CA PRO A 56 -18.65 -19.99 -5.01
C PRO A 56 -17.69 -19.07 -4.25
N LEU A 57 -17.62 -17.80 -4.67
CA LEU A 57 -16.70 -16.82 -4.10
C LEU A 57 -17.27 -16.24 -2.79
N PRO A 58 -16.48 -16.14 -1.71
CA PRO A 58 -16.94 -15.56 -0.46
C PRO A 58 -17.21 -14.05 -0.60
N VAL A 59 -18.33 -13.61 -0.04
CA VAL A 59 -18.69 -12.21 0.15
C VAL A 59 -18.28 -11.82 1.56
N VAL A 60 -17.36 -10.86 1.64
CA VAL A 60 -16.83 -10.36 2.92
C VAL A 60 -17.60 -9.11 3.31
N GLU A 61 -18.10 -9.11 4.55
CA GLU A 61 -18.70 -7.93 5.17
C GLU A 61 -17.67 -7.25 6.08
N TYR A 62 -17.57 -5.93 5.96
CA TYR A 62 -16.70 -5.13 6.82
C TYR A 62 -17.39 -3.83 7.23
N LEU A 63 -17.08 -3.37 8.44
CA LEU A 63 -17.68 -2.19 9.05
C LEU A 63 -16.69 -1.02 9.02
N VAL A 64 -17.11 0.12 8.49
CA VAL A 64 -16.32 1.35 8.46
C VAL A 64 -17.16 2.48 9.01
N ASN A 65 -16.75 3.06 10.14
CA ASN A 65 -17.44 4.18 10.79
C ASN A 65 -18.95 3.96 11.01
N GLY A 66 -19.35 2.72 11.35
CA GLY A 66 -20.76 2.36 11.56
C GLY A 66 -21.53 1.99 10.28
N THR A 67 -20.94 2.17 9.11
CA THR A 67 -21.52 1.75 7.83
C THR A 67 -21.03 0.35 7.46
N ILE A 68 -21.96 -0.53 7.13
CA ILE A 68 -21.68 -1.90 6.70
C ILE A 68 -21.47 -1.91 5.19
N TYR A 69 -20.32 -2.44 4.75
CA TYR A 69 -20.00 -2.63 3.34
C TYR A 69 -19.85 -4.12 3.04
N ARG A 70 -20.37 -4.53 1.89
CA ARG A 70 -20.23 -5.89 1.37
C ARG A 70 -19.36 -5.86 0.12
N LYS A 71 -18.25 -6.59 0.13
CA LYS A 71 -17.36 -6.70 -1.02
C LYS A 71 -17.27 -8.15 -1.46
N LYS A 72 -17.61 -8.38 -2.73
CA LYS A 72 -17.31 -9.64 -3.41
C LYS A 72 -15.81 -9.75 -3.60
N LEU A 73 -15.24 -10.89 -3.24
CA LEU A 73 -13.83 -11.15 -3.44
C LEU A 73 -13.57 -11.37 -4.95
N ASN A 74 -13.26 -10.29 -5.68
CA ASN A 74 -12.66 -10.42 -7.00
C ASN A 74 -11.18 -10.77 -6.80
N ILE A 75 -10.82 -12.02 -7.05
CA ILE A 75 -9.43 -12.44 -7.15
C ILE A 75 -8.84 -11.76 -8.39
N LEU A 76 -8.15 -10.64 -8.19
CA LEU A 76 -7.22 -10.12 -9.17
C LEU A 76 -5.94 -10.94 -8.99
N ILE A 77 -5.75 -11.95 -9.83
CA ILE A 77 -4.50 -12.72 -9.87
C ILE A 77 -3.40 -11.73 -10.29
N MET A 78 -2.47 -11.44 -9.37
CA MET A 78 -1.27 -10.65 -9.63
C MET A 78 -0.10 -11.60 -9.85
#